data_AF-A0A7M1K9P5-F1
#
_entry.id   AF-A0A7M1K9P5-F1
#
_cell.length_a   1.000
_cell.length_b   1.000
_cell.length_c   1.000
_cell.angle_alpha   90.00
_cell.angle_beta   90.00
_cell.angle_gamma   90.00
#
_symmetry.space_group_name_H-M   'P 1'
#
loop_
_entity.id
_entity.type
_entity.pdbx_description
1 polymer ?
#
loop_
_entity_poly.entity_id
_entity_poly.type
_entity_poly.pdbx_seq_one_letter_code
_entity_poly.pdbx_strand_id
1 'polypeptide(L)'
;MDWFTGRPGEVVLGYNPKTGRASLSLDLTGNARADILINAQGLIRSADLATGAGIKPVIVEPDLTPQPKPGTSNTVYGFNSNTGNPAMSLNASSKAPRFTVVDREGNDTLDFSGFKQDQRIDLRPGAGSGIGGLINNVSIAKNVVIENAIGGSGNDLLIGNHVGNVLKGGVGADRFWGVGGANTYAYNSVSDSSYYNSDLIMDFVSGRDKIDLRVIKQKAKVPLRLVDSYTGRVGDTLVKFNPKSGRYFIGVDLTGNRQTDFLVRSDYPIKPEDVIGLAA
;
A
#
# COMPACT_ATOMS: atom_id res chain seq x y z
N MET A 1 -29.88 15.92 4.37
CA MET A 1 -29.61 17.25 4.98
C MET A 1 -28.11 17.29 5.10
N ASP A 2 -27.46 18.05 4.24
CA ASP A 2 -26.07 17.82 3.86
C ASP A 2 -25.17 18.99 4.32
N TRP A 3 -25.52 19.61 5.46
CA TRP A 3 -24.82 20.77 6.02
C TRP A 3 -24.90 20.78 7.56
N PHE A 4 -23.90 21.38 8.21
CA PHE A 4 -23.81 21.50 9.68
C PHE A 4 -24.79 22.54 10.22
N THR A 5 -25.51 22.20 11.29
CA THR A 5 -26.42 23.16 11.95
C THR A 5 -25.69 24.11 12.89
N GLY A 6 -24.41 23.85 13.17
CA GLY A 6 -23.57 24.65 14.07
C GLY A 6 -23.58 24.13 15.51
N ARG A 7 -23.97 22.86 15.72
CA ARG A 7 -23.85 22.21 17.02
C ARG A 7 -22.48 21.52 17.10
N PRO A 8 -21.70 21.72 18.18
CA PRO A 8 -20.47 20.97 18.40
C PRO A 8 -20.73 19.45 18.42
N GLY A 9 -19.85 18.71 17.77
CA GLY A 9 -19.90 17.25 17.64
C GLY A 9 -20.76 16.73 16.48
N GLU A 10 -21.23 17.60 15.58
CA GLU A 10 -21.99 17.15 14.41
C GLU A 10 -21.11 16.41 13.41
N VAL A 11 -21.66 15.32 12.86
CA VAL A 11 -21.03 14.53 11.79
C VAL A 11 -21.91 14.63 10.54
N VAL A 12 -21.31 15.00 9.41
CA VAL A 12 -21.96 15.01 8.11
C VAL A 12 -21.26 14.01 7.19
N LEU A 13 -22.04 13.11 6.60
CA LEU A 13 -21.59 12.16 5.58
C LEU A 13 -21.97 12.65 4.19
N GLY A 14 -21.02 12.67 3.27
CA GLY A 14 -21.22 12.95 1.86
C GLY A 14 -20.85 11.75 1.00
N TYR A 15 -21.54 11.55 -0.12
CA TYR A 15 -21.19 10.53 -1.09
C TYR A 15 -21.53 10.98 -2.51
N ASN A 16 -20.57 10.85 -3.42
CA ASN A 16 -20.73 11.11 -4.84
C ASN A 16 -20.76 9.78 -5.61
N PRO A 17 -21.94 9.31 -6.06
CA PRO A 17 -22.08 8.02 -6.73
C PRO A 17 -21.41 7.96 -8.10
N LYS A 18 -21.14 9.11 -8.75
CA LYS A 18 -20.46 9.15 -10.05
C LYS A 18 -18.95 8.93 -9.92
N THR A 19 -18.37 9.40 -8.83
CA THR A 19 -16.92 9.27 -8.57
C THR A 19 -16.60 8.17 -7.55
N GLY A 20 -17.61 7.64 -6.87
CA GLY A 20 -17.47 6.67 -5.78
C GLY A 20 -16.80 7.24 -4.52
N ARG A 21 -16.66 8.58 -4.42
CA ARG A 21 -16.00 9.24 -3.28
C ARG A 21 -16.99 9.54 -2.17
N ALA A 22 -16.63 9.21 -0.94
CA ALA A 22 -17.33 9.62 0.26
C ALA A 22 -16.52 10.66 1.04
N SER A 23 -17.21 11.46 1.84
CA SER A 23 -16.63 12.37 2.82
C SER A 23 -17.28 12.15 4.18
N LEU A 24 -16.50 12.23 5.25
CA LEU A 24 -16.96 12.35 6.62
C LEU A 24 -16.40 13.65 7.18
N SER A 25 -17.29 14.55 7.57
CA SER A 25 -16.95 15.87 8.09
C SER A 25 -17.42 15.99 9.54
N LEU A 26 -16.58 16.48 10.44
CA LEU A 26 -16.93 16.76 11.83
C LEU A 26 -16.79 18.26 12.13
N ASP A 27 -17.82 18.86 12.72
CA ASP A 27 -17.75 20.17 13.37
C ASP A 27 -17.57 19.94 14.87
N LEU A 28 -16.36 20.18 15.39
CA LEU A 28 -16.03 20.01 16.80
C LEU A 28 -16.24 21.30 17.60
N THR A 29 -16.26 22.44 16.93
CA THR A 29 -16.24 23.76 17.55
C THR A 29 -17.62 24.44 17.57
N GLY A 30 -18.60 23.91 16.83
CA GLY A 30 -19.93 24.50 16.66
C GLY A 30 -19.95 25.71 15.76
N ASN A 31 -18.95 25.85 14.87
CA ASN A 31 -18.83 27.02 13.99
C ASN A 31 -19.55 26.82 12.64
N ALA A 32 -20.29 25.71 12.48
CA ALA A 32 -20.95 25.27 11.26
C ALA A 32 -19.99 25.00 10.09
N ARG A 33 -18.73 24.66 10.38
CA ARG A 33 -17.70 24.26 9.42
C ARG A 33 -17.04 22.95 9.86
N ALA A 34 -16.49 22.23 8.89
CA ALA A 34 -15.74 21.02 9.18
C ALA A 34 -14.39 21.39 9.83
N ASP A 35 -14.18 20.95 11.06
CA ASP A 35 -12.88 20.96 11.74
C ASP A 35 -12.04 19.73 11.34
N ILE A 36 -12.70 18.59 11.07
CA ILE A 36 -12.09 17.40 10.49
C ILE A 36 -12.82 17.02 9.20
N LEU A 37 -12.07 16.72 8.15
CA LEU A 37 -12.58 16.17 6.90
C LEU A 37 -11.79 14.91 6.53
N ILE A 38 -12.50 13.79 6.45
CA ILE A 38 -11.97 12.51 5.96
C ILE A 38 -12.58 12.26 4.59
N ASN A 39 -11.73 12.04 3.58
CA ASN A 39 -12.16 11.62 2.25
C ASN A 39 -11.85 10.14 2.05
N ALA A 40 -12.80 9.38 1.54
CA ALA A 40 -12.66 7.96 1.27
C ALA A 40 -13.15 7.59 -0.14
N GLN A 41 -12.65 6.48 -0.66
CA GLN A 41 -13.15 5.86 -1.89
C GLN A 41 -14.02 4.66 -1.49
N GLY A 42 -15.31 4.70 -1.77
CA GLY A 42 -16.33 3.81 -1.23
C GLY A 42 -17.27 4.51 -0.25
N LEU A 43 -18.47 3.97 -0.08
CA LEU A 43 -19.50 4.55 0.80
C LEU A 43 -19.06 4.45 2.27
N ILE A 44 -19.10 5.58 2.99
CA ILE A 44 -19.06 5.60 4.47
C ILE A 44 -20.51 5.63 4.95
N ARG A 45 -20.89 4.69 5.82
CA ARG A 45 -22.20 4.62 6.45
C ARG A 45 -22.10 5.09 7.91
N SER A 46 -23.22 5.55 8.45
CA SER A 46 -23.29 5.89 9.88
C SER A 46 -22.94 4.71 10.80
N ALA A 47 -23.23 3.48 10.37
CA ALA A 47 -22.87 2.26 11.08
C ALA A 47 -21.36 1.97 11.11
N ASP A 48 -20.57 2.58 10.22
CA ASP A 48 -19.11 2.44 10.19
C ASP A 48 -18.43 3.34 11.23
N LEU A 49 -19.20 4.22 11.89
CA LEU A 49 -18.69 5.19 12.85
C LEU A 49 -18.83 4.68 14.27
N ALA A 50 -17.69 4.41 14.89
CA ALA A 50 -17.62 4.09 16.30
C ALA A 50 -17.73 5.41 17.10
N THR A 51 -18.84 5.62 17.82
CA THR A 51 -19.12 6.85 18.59
C THR A 51 -19.47 6.52 20.04
N GLY A 52 -19.05 7.36 20.99
CA GLY A 52 -19.32 7.20 22.43
C GLY A 52 -18.06 7.07 23.30
N ALA A 53 -18.20 7.35 24.61
CA ALA A 53 -17.11 7.21 25.56
C ALA A 53 -16.85 5.72 25.88
N GLY A 54 -15.61 5.26 25.73
CA GLY A 54 -15.21 3.88 26.07
C GLY A 54 -15.07 2.91 24.89
N ILE A 55 -15.14 3.39 23.65
CA ILE A 55 -14.82 2.57 22.48
C ILE A 55 -13.32 2.24 22.51
N LYS A 56 -13.00 0.97 22.78
CA LYS A 56 -11.66 0.45 22.56
C LYS A 56 -11.42 0.36 21.05
N PRO A 57 -10.23 0.74 20.53
CA PRO A 57 -9.90 0.50 19.12
C PRO A 57 -10.19 -0.96 18.80
N VAL A 58 -10.98 -1.21 17.76
CA VAL A 58 -11.13 -2.57 17.23
C VAL A 58 -9.80 -2.90 16.55
N ILE A 59 -8.88 -3.47 17.32
CA ILE A 59 -7.73 -4.17 16.78
C ILE A 59 -8.30 -5.47 16.25
N VAL A 60 -8.56 -5.52 14.94
CA VAL A 60 -8.85 -6.80 14.28
C VAL A 60 -7.56 -7.59 14.34
N GLU A 61 -7.46 -8.52 15.30
CA GLU A 61 -6.42 -9.53 15.27
C GLU A 61 -6.54 -10.27 13.92
N PRO A 62 -5.48 -10.33 13.11
CA PRO A 62 -5.55 -10.98 11.82
C PRO A 62 -5.89 -12.45 12.05
N ASP A 63 -6.82 -12.95 11.25
CA ASP A 63 -6.99 -14.38 11.07
C ASP A 63 -5.65 -14.96 10.57
N LEU A 64 -4.96 -15.69 11.44
CA LEU A 64 -3.67 -16.34 11.15
C LEU A 64 -3.86 -17.58 10.27
N THR A 65 -4.82 -17.55 9.35
CA THR A 65 -5.00 -18.65 8.39
C THR A 65 -3.67 -18.86 7.66
N PRO A 66 -3.19 -20.11 7.60
CA PRO A 66 -1.93 -20.42 6.94
C PRO A 66 -1.94 -19.85 5.52
N GLN A 67 -0.85 -19.21 5.12
CA GLN A 67 -0.69 -18.73 3.76
C GLN A 67 -0.99 -19.89 2.78
N PRO A 68 -1.69 -19.61 1.66
CA PRO A 68 -1.95 -20.61 0.64
C PRO A 68 -0.65 -21.33 0.29
N LYS A 69 -0.66 -22.65 0.40
CA LYS A 69 0.46 -23.49 -0.01
C LYS A 69 0.54 -23.43 -1.53
N PRO A 70 1.73 -23.30 -2.16
CA PRO A 70 1.84 -23.25 -3.62
C PRO A 70 1.11 -24.43 -4.29
N GLY A 71 0.01 -24.12 -4.97
CA GLY A 71 -0.82 -25.01 -5.78
C GLY A 71 -0.55 -24.79 -7.27
N THR A 72 -1.06 -25.69 -8.11
CA THR A 72 -0.49 -26.07 -9.43
C THR A 72 -0.68 -25.10 -10.62
N SER A 73 -0.39 -23.81 -10.42
CA SER A 73 0.29 -22.90 -11.38
C SER A 73 0.20 -21.46 -10.84
N ASN A 74 1.31 -20.87 -10.39
CA ASN A 74 1.34 -19.43 -10.07
C ASN A 74 1.03 -18.61 -11.33
N THR A 75 0.01 -17.76 -11.28
CA THR A 75 -0.47 -17.01 -12.44
C THR A 75 -0.08 -15.54 -12.36
N VAL A 76 0.51 -15.03 -13.43
CA VAL A 76 0.78 -13.59 -13.61
C VAL A 76 -0.25 -13.05 -14.60
N TYR A 77 -1.01 -12.05 -14.17
CA TYR A 77 -1.97 -11.30 -14.97
C TYR A 77 -1.38 -9.92 -15.29
N GLY A 78 -1.65 -9.40 -16.49
CA GLY A 78 -1.12 -8.10 -16.92
C GLY A 78 0.15 -8.21 -17.74
N PHE A 79 1.16 -7.40 -17.44
CA PHE A 79 2.50 -7.54 -18.03
C PHE A 79 3.13 -8.86 -17.59
N ASN A 80 4.05 -9.40 -18.39
CA ASN A 80 4.74 -10.66 -18.10
C ASN A 80 3.78 -11.86 -17.86
N SER A 81 2.56 -11.76 -18.38
CA SER A 81 1.49 -12.72 -18.13
C SER A 81 1.81 -14.12 -18.66
N ASN A 82 1.50 -15.14 -17.87
CA ASN A 82 1.61 -16.55 -18.23
C ASN A 82 0.23 -17.24 -18.38
N THR A 83 -0.87 -16.48 -18.37
CA THR A 83 -2.24 -16.99 -18.48
C THR A 83 -2.54 -17.71 -19.80
N GLY A 84 -1.74 -17.47 -20.84
CA GLY A 84 -2.06 -17.87 -22.22
C GLY A 84 -3.27 -17.13 -22.81
N ASN A 85 -3.90 -16.21 -22.08
CA ASN A 85 -5.10 -15.48 -22.50
C ASN A 85 -4.75 -14.06 -22.98
N PRO A 86 -4.88 -13.74 -24.28
CA PRO A 86 -4.55 -12.41 -24.81
C PRO A 86 -5.34 -11.23 -24.20
N ALA A 87 -6.51 -11.50 -23.61
CA ALA A 87 -7.31 -10.48 -22.93
C ALA A 87 -6.70 -10.05 -21.58
N MET A 88 -5.95 -10.95 -20.95
CA MET A 88 -5.30 -10.75 -19.64
C MET A 88 -3.80 -10.45 -19.77
N SER A 89 -3.23 -10.58 -20.97
CA SER A 89 -1.83 -10.26 -21.26
C SER A 89 -1.67 -8.83 -21.79
N LEU A 90 -0.77 -8.06 -21.18
CA LEU A 90 -0.40 -6.70 -21.57
C LEU A 90 1.02 -6.69 -22.15
N ASN A 91 1.13 -6.12 -23.34
CA ASN A 91 2.37 -6.07 -24.12
C ASN A 91 2.79 -4.63 -24.48
N ALA A 92 1.98 -3.63 -24.12
CA ALA A 92 2.27 -2.23 -24.35
C ALA A 92 1.57 -1.35 -23.30
N SER A 93 2.25 -0.29 -22.87
CA SER A 93 1.74 0.69 -21.91
C SER A 93 0.61 1.58 -22.44
N SER A 94 0.35 1.53 -23.75
CA SER A 94 -0.77 2.22 -24.41
C SER A 94 -2.06 1.40 -24.46
N LYS A 95 -2.00 0.11 -24.13
CA LYS A 95 -3.17 -0.77 -24.14
C LYS A 95 -4.06 -0.40 -22.95
N ALA A 96 -5.36 -0.21 -23.20
CA ALA A 96 -6.39 -0.03 -22.18
C ALA A 96 -6.85 -1.41 -21.67
N PRO A 97 -6.38 -1.91 -20.51
CA PRO A 97 -6.79 -3.22 -20.03
C PRO A 97 -8.27 -3.20 -19.65
N ARG A 98 -8.99 -4.28 -19.95
CA ARG A 98 -10.31 -4.54 -19.37
C ARG A 98 -10.53 -6.04 -19.25
N PHE A 99 -10.53 -6.54 -18.02
CA PHE A 99 -10.76 -7.96 -17.75
C PHE A 99 -11.16 -8.19 -16.29
N THR A 100 -11.80 -9.33 -16.05
CA THR A 100 -12.05 -9.86 -14.70
C THR A 100 -11.13 -11.05 -14.49
N VAL A 101 -10.36 -11.01 -13.41
CA VAL A 101 -9.51 -12.12 -12.98
C VAL A 101 -10.36 -13.21 -12.37
N VAL A 102 -10.18 -14.43 -12.88
CA VAL A 102 -10.78 -15.65 -12.36
C VAL A 102 -9.67 -16.66 -12.18
N ASP A 103 -9.33 -16.93 -10.92
CA ASP A 103 -8.34 -17.93 -10.53
C ASP A 103 -8.98 -18.92 -9.53
N ARG A 104 -8.35 -20.08 -9.33
CA ARG A 104 -8.79 -21.10 -8.37
C ARG A 104 -7.74 -21.44 -7.33
N GLU A 105 -6.45 -21.36 -7.67
CA GLU A 105 -5.35 -21.77 -6.81
C GLU A 105 -4.02 -21.21 -7.31
N GLY A 106 -3.06 -21.02 -6.42
CA GLY A 106 -1.73 -20.55 -6.78
C GLY A 106 -1.27 -19.44 -5.85
N ASN A 107 -0.12 -18.87 -6.19
CA ASN A 107 0.36 -17.61 -5.64
C ASN A 107 0.46 -16.62 -6.79
N ASP A 108 -0.60 -15.81 -6.95
CA ASP A 108 -0.89 -15.09 -8.18
C ASP A 108 -0.47 -13.63 -8.08
N THR A 109 -0.21 -13.02 -9.23
CA THR A 109 0.31 -11.65 -9.32
C THR A 109 -0.49 -10.83 -10.32
N LEU A 110 -0.95 -9.65 -9.89
CA LEU A 110 -1.29 -8.58 -10.83
C LEU A 110 -0.04 -7.76 -11.13
N ASP A 111 0.48 -7.87 -12.35
CA ASP A 111 1.65 -7.12 -12.82
C ASP A 111 1.22 -6.00 -13.76
N PHE A 112 1.26 -4.77 -13.24
CA PHE A 112 0.96 -3.55 -13.97
C PHE A 112 2.19 -2.65 -14.15
N SER A 113 3.38 -3.25 -14.09
CA SER A 113 4.69 -2.57 -14.10
C SER A 113 4.99 -1.73 -15.33
N GLY A 114 4.36 -2.03 -16.47
CA GLY A 114 4.58 -1.28 -17.70
C GLY A 114 3.84 0.06 -17.80
N PHE A 115 2.97 0.41 -16.85
CA PHE A 115 2.23 1.68 -16.87
C PHE A 115 2.99 2.82 -16.20
N LYS A 116 2.65 4.06 -16.58
CA LYS A 116 3.26 5.29 -16.02
C LYS A 116 2.25 6.19 -15.33
N GLN A 117 0.96 5.95 -15.56
CA GLN A 117 -0.14 6.65 -14.93
C GLN A 117 -0.26 6.18 -13.48
N ASP A 118 -0.71 7.05 -12.58
CA ASP A 118 -1.09 6.66 -11.22
C ASP A 118 -2.20 5.60 -11.27
N GLN A 119 -1.98 4.48 -10.59
CA GLN A 119 -2.86 3.33 -10.58
C GLN A 119 -3.50 3.14 -9.21
N ARG A 120 -4.71 2.57 -9.19
CA ARG A 120 -5.30 2.02 -7.98
C ARG A 120 -5.46 0.51 -8.17
N ILE A 121 -4.63 -0.25 -7.47
CA ILE A 121 -4.62 -1.71 -7.51
C ILE A 121 -5.23 -2.23 -6.21
N ASP A 122 -6.31 -3.00 -6.30
CA ASP A 122 -7.07 -3.50 -5.15
C ASP A 122 -7.23 -5.01 -5.24
N LEU A 123 -6.51 -5.71 -4.36
CA LEU A 123 -6.45 -7.17 -4.33
C LEU A 123 -7.63 -7.82 -3.61
N ARG A 124 -8.59 -7.04 -3.08
CA ARG A 124 -9.74 -7.60 -2.36
C ARG A 124 -10.67 -8.35 -3.33
N PRO A 125 -11.18 -9.53 -2.94
CA PRO A 125 -12.12 -10.27 -3.78
C PRO A 125 -13.33 -9.42 -4.16
N GLY A 126 -13.69 -9.41 -5.45
CA GLY A 126 -14.80 -8.60 -5.98
C GLY A 126 -14.47 -7.12 -6.24
N ALA A 127 -13.26 -6.65 -5.91
CA ALA A 127 -12.89 -5.25 -6.08
C ALA A 127 -12.58 -4.88 -7.55
N GLY A 128 -12.78 -3.60 -7.85
CA GLY A 128 -12.36 -2.97 -9.09
C GLY A 128 -11.09 -2.13 -8.90
N SER A 129 -10.20 -2.22 -9.88
CA SER A 129 -8.94 -1.49 -9.98
C SER A 129 -8.99 -0.51 -11.15
N GLY A 130 -8.28 0.61 -11.00
CA GLY A 130 -8.07 1.62 -12.05
C GLY A 130 -6.66 1.52 -12.60
N ILE A 131 -6.52 0.90 -13.78
CA ILE A 131 -5.23 0.49 -14.35
C ILE A 131 -4.98 1.21 -15.67
N GLY A 132 -3.77 1.74 -15.86
CA GLY A 132 -3.37 2.43 -17.11
C GLY A 132 -4.13 3.73 -17.39
N GLY A 133 -4.47 4.49 -16.35
CA GLY A 133 -5.21 5.77 -16.46
C GLY A 133 -6.73 5.61 -16.60
N LEU A 134 -7.25 4.40 -16.41
CA LEU A 134 -8.69 4.11 -16.43
C LEU A 134 -9.24 3.89 -15.02
N ILE A 135 -10.57 3.74 -14.92
CA ILE A 135 -11.29 3.55 -13.66
C ILE A 135 -12.10 2.25 -13.72
N ASN A 136 -11.97 1.39 -12.70
CA ASN A 136 -12.72 0.14 -12.52
C ASN A 136 -12.75 -0.75 -13.78
N ASN A 137 -11.62 -0.82 -14.48
CA ASN A 137 -11.48 -1.55 -15.74
C ASN A 137 -10.92 -2.97 -15.55
N VAL A 138 -10.14 -3.20 -14.49
CA VAL A 138 -9.70 -4.54 -14.09
C VAL A 138 -10.36 -4.91 -12.77
N SER A 139 -10.94 -6.10 -12.65
CA SER A 139 -11.57 -6.56 -11.41
C SER A 139 -11.17 -7.98 -11.04
N ILE A 140 -11.38 -8.34 -9.78
CA ILE A 140 -11.19 -9.71 -9.27
C ILE A 140 -12.57 -10.32 -9.02
N ALA A 141 -12.82 -11.57 -9.40
CA ALA A 141 -14.09 -12.23 -9.08
C ALA A 141 -14.26 -12.44 -7.56
N LYS A 142 -15.50 -12.50 -7.07
CA LYS A 142 -15.82 -12.43 -5.62
C LYS A 142 -15.20 -13.52 -4.75
N ASN A 143 -14.84 -14.66 -5.32
CA ASN A 143 -14.29 -15.82 -4.59
C ASN A 143 -12.85 -16.11 -5.02
N VAL A 144 -12.15 -15.11 -5.55
CA VAL A 144 -10.77 -15.23 -6.02
C VAL A 144 -9.88 -14.42 -5.10
N VAL A 145 -8.78 -15.06 -4.68
CA VAL A 145 -7.72 -14.43 -3.90
C VAL A 145 -6.55 -14.21 -4.85
N ILE A 146 -5.92 -13.04 -4.76
CA ILE A 146 -4.68 -12.73 -5.45
C ILE A 146 -3.69 -12.23 -4.41
N GLU A 147 -2.50 -12.81 -4.39
CA GLU A 147 -1.53 -12.61 -3.32
C GLU A 147 -0.64 -11.41 -3.59
N ASN A 148 -0.34 -11.08 -4.86
CA ASN A 148 0.73 -10.15 -5.18
C ASN A 148 0.28 -9.05 -6.14
N ALA A 149 0.88 -7.87 -6.00
CA ALA A 149 0.70 -6.75 -6.90
C ALA A 149 2.03 -6.05 -7.20
N ILE A 150 2.19 -5.65 -8.47
CA ILE A 150 3.30 -4.82 -8.94
C ILE A 150 2.71 -3.59 -9.64
N GLY A 151 2.94 -2.42 -9.06
CA GLY A 151 2.63 -1.12 -9.66
C GLY A 151 3.64 -0.72 -10.74
N GLY A 152 3.40 0.44 -11.34
CA GLY A 152 4.11 1.00 -12.48
C GLY A 152 5.15 2.03 -12.09
N SER A 153 5.29 3.07 -12.92
CA SER A 153 6.18 4.21 -12.65
C SER A 153 5.41 5.48 -12.21
N GLY A 154 4.12 5.35 -11.91
CA GLY A 154 3.26 6.43 -11.41
C GLY A 154 3.25 6.45 -9.87
N ASN A 155 2.49 7.37 -9.26
CA ASN A 155 2.26 7.34 -7.81
C ASN A 155 1.06 6.44 -7.51
N ASP A 156 1.32 5.16 -7.31
CA ASP A 156 0.29 4.14 -7.24
C ASP A 156 -0.28 3.99 -5.82
N LEU A 157 -1.52 3.54 -5.73
CA LEU A 157 -2.16 3.06 -4.50
C LEU A 157 -2.37 1.55 -4.61
N LEU A 158 -1.65 0.79 -3.79
CA LEU A 158 -1.75 -0.66 -3.72
C LEU A 158 -2.47 -1.06 -2.42
N ILE A 159 -3.56 -1.80 -2.57
CA ILE A 159 -4.39 -2.27 -1.47
C ILE A 159 -4.35 -3.80 -1.48
N GLY A 160 -3.85 -4.38 -0.39
CA GLY A 160 -3.83 -5.81 -0.13
C GLY A 160 -5.22 -6.36 0.18
N ASN A 161 -5.28 -7.58 0.70
CA ASN A 161 -6.50 -8.26 1.09
C ASN A 161 -6.35 -8.95 2.44
N HIS A 162 -7.16 -9.98 2.70
CA HIS A 162 -7.19 -10.63 4.01
C HIS A 162 -6.04 -11.65 4.19
N VAL A 163 -5.40 -12.09 3.09
CA VAL A 163 -4.22 -12.98 3.15
C VAL A 163 -2.94 -12.17 3.12
N GLY A 164 -1.79 -12.81 3.34
CA GLY A 164 -0.51 -12.11 3.26
C GLY A 164 -0.15 -11.75 1.82
N ASN A 165 0.13 -10.47 1.56
CA ASN A 165 0.45 -10.00 0.22
C ASN A 165 1.93 -9.63 0.03
N VAL A 166 2.45 -9.81 -1.19
CA VAL A 166 3.69 -9.15 -1.61
C VAL A 166 3.35 -7.96 -2.51
N LEU A 167 3.63 -6.76 -2.03
CA LEU A 167 3.30 -5.50 -2.70
C LEU A 167 4.58 -4.80 -3.14
N LYS A 168 4.65 -4.45 -4.42
CA LYS A 168 5.75 -3.68 -5.02
C LYS A 168 5.16 -2.47 -5.72
N GLY A 169 5.49 -1.27 -5.25
CA GLY A 169 4.97 -0.02 -5.82
C GLY A 169 5.52 0.25 -7.21
N GLY A 170 6.83 0.04 -7.37
CA GLY A 170 7.54 0.39 -8.59
C GLY A 170 8.24 1.72 -8.37
N VAL A 171 8.38 2.54 -9.43
CA VAL A 171 8.95 3.89 -9.29
C VAL A 171 7.81 4.85 -9.01
N GLY A 172 7.98 5.78 -8.09
CA GLY A 172 6.93 6.73 -7.75
C GLY A 172 6.96 7.02 -6.27
N ALA A 173 6.04 7.85 -5.80
CA ALA A 173 5.74 7.96 -4.38
C ALA A 173 4.48 7.14 -4.09
N ASP A 174 4.67 5.83 -3.93
CA ASP A 174 3.56 4.89 -3.83
C ASP A 174 2.95 4.88 -2.42
N ARG A 175 1.69 4.47 -2.34
CA ARG A 175 0.97 4.27 -1.08
C ARG A 175 0.53 2.83 -0.96
N PHE A 176 0.82 2.22 0.17
CA PHE A 176 0.39 0.87 0.48
C PHE A 176 -0.62 0.85 1.61
N TRP A 177 -1.65 0.05 1.42
CA TRP A 177 -2.58 -0.38 2.45
C TRP A 177 -2.58 -1.92 2.47
N GLY A 178 -1.89 -2.55 3.42
CA GLY A 178 -1.80 -4.01 3.53
C GLY A 178 -3.12 -4.69 3.87
N VAL A 179 -3.97 -4.02 4.65
CA VAL A 179 -5.27 -4.49 5.15
C VAL A 179 -5.10 -5.63 6.17
N GLY A 180 -5.20 -6.88 5.73
CA GLY A 180 -5.09 -8.07 6.57
C GLY A 180 -3.78 -8.80 6.31
N GLY A 181 -3.68 -10.04 6.80
CA GLY A 181 -2.55 -10.92 6.50
C GLY A 181 -1.18 -10.44 7.00
N ALA A 182 -0.15 -11.22 6.68
CA ALA A 182 1.25 -10.87 6.88
C ALA A 182 1.86 -10.36 5.57
N ASN A 183 2.03 -9.05 5.46
CA ASN A 183 2.38 -8.40 4.20
C ASN A 183 3.89 -8.21 4.07
N THR A 184 4.40 -8.24 2.83
CA THR A 184 5.77 -7.88 2.49
C THR A 184 5.76 -6.73 1.48
N TYR A 185 6.31 -5.59 1.89
CA TYR A 185 6.57 -4.44 1.02
C TYR A 185 7.99 -4.57 0.46
N ALA A 186 8.10 -4.87 -0.83
CA ALA A 186 9.37 -5.27 -1.45
C ALA A 186 9.88 -4.23 -2.46
N TYR A 187 11.19 -4.00 -2.43
CA TYR A 187 11.86 -2.97 -3.22
C TYR A 187 12.95 -3.59 -4.09
N ASN A 188 12.90 -3.33 -5.40
CA ASN A 188 13.84 -3.88 -6.37
C ASN A 188 14.96 -2.89 -6.73
N SER A 189 14.78 -1.60 -6.51
CA SER A 189 15.73 -0.53 -6.84
C SER A 189 15.64 0.63 -5.87
N VAL A 190 16.72 1.41 -5.74
CA VAL A 190 16.72 2.65 -4.94
C VAL A 190 15.69 3.65 -5.48
N SER A 191 15.52 3.67 -6.80
CA SER A 191 14.52 4.51 -7.49
C SER A 191 13.08 4.18 -7.12
N ASP A 192 12.82 2.99 -6.55
CA ASP A 192 11.48 2.59 -6.14
C ASP A 192 11.02 3.35 -4.88
N SER A 193 11.96 3.91 -4.11
CA SER A 193 11.65 4.72 -2.94
C SER A 193 12.78 5.67 -2.62
N SER A 194 13.03 6.58 -3.56
CA SER A 194 14.05 7.62 -3.38
C SER A 194 13.64 8.59 -2.27
N TYR A 195 14.58 9.38 -1.76
CA TYR A 195 14.25 10.41 -0.75
C TYR A 195 13.09 11.33 -1.15
N TYR A 196 13.07 11.80 -2.41
CA TYR A 196 12.07 12.77 -2.91
C TYR A 196 10.76 12.12 -3.33
N ASN A 197 10.80 10.87 -3.79
CA ASN A 197 9.64 10.06 -4.14
C ASN A 197 9.68 8.81 -3.26
N SER A 198 9.39 8.99 -1.97
CA SER A 198 9.42 7.91 -0.98
C SER A 198 8.03 7.38 -0.75
N ASP A 199 7.95 6.07 -0.60
CA ASP A 199 6.69 5.38 -0.39
C ASP A 199 6.16 5.60 1.02
N LEU A 200 4.86 5.37 1.16
CA LEU A 200 4.15 5.42 2.42
C LEU A 200 3.36 4.13 2.64
N ILE A 201 3.68 3.43 3.71
CA ILE A 201 2.89 2.31 4.22
C ILE A 201 1.93 2.84 5.30
N MET A 202 0.63 2.80 5.00
CA MET A 202 -0.39 3.50 5.78
C MET A 202 -0.91 2.71 6.99
N ASP A 203 -0.70 1.39 7.05
CA ASP A 203 -1.28 0.51 8.08
C ASP A 203 -0.32 -0.60 8.55
N PHE A 204 0.99 -0.32 8.53
CA PHE A 204 2.02 -1.30 8.89
C PHE A 204 1.81 -1.90 10.29
N VAL A 205 1.88 -3.23 10.41
CA VAL A 205 1.79 -3.94 11.69
C VAL A 205 3.13 -4.60 12.02
N SER A 206 3.91 -3.95 12.90
CA SER A 206 5.18 -4.48 13.42
C SER A 206 5.02 -5.87 14.03
N GLY A 207 6.01 -6.75 13.78
CA GLY A 207 5.99 -8.16 14.16
C GLY A 207 5.23 -9.08 13.21
N ARG A 208 4.36 -8.51 12.35
CA ARG A 208 3.57 -9.26 11.36
C ARG A 208 4.04 -8.96 9.94
N ASP A 209 4.03 -7.68 9.57
CA ASP A 209 4.42 -7.22 8.25
C ASP A 209 5.94 -7.09 8.15
N LYS A 210 6.46 -7.10 6.92
CA LYS A 210 7.88 -7.01 6.62
C LYS A 210 8.17 -6.02 5.50
N ILE A 211 9.33 -5.38 5.60
CA ILE A 211 9.89 -4.54 4.54
C ILE A 211 11.14 -5.24 4.01
N ASP A 212 11.12 -5.62 2.73
CA ASP A 212 12.19 -6.43 2.12
C ASP A 212 13.16 -5.59 1.31
N LEU A 213 14.37 -5.43 1.85
CA LEU A 213 15.48 -4.68 1.28
C LEU A 213 16.60 -5.60 0.77
N ARG A 214 16.37 -6.91 0.64
CA ARG A 214 17.41 -7.85 0.18
C ARG A 214 17.94 -7.51 -1.21
N VAL A 215 17.08 -7.07 -2.12
CA VAL A 215 17.48 -6.68 -3.48
C VAL A 215 18.26 -5.36 -3.45
N ILE A 216 17.83 -4.39 -2.63
CA ILE A 216 18.58 -3.14 -2.41
C ILE A 216 20.00 -3.45 -1.93
N LYS A 217 20.13 -4.29 -0.89
CA LYS A 217 21.42 -4.78 -0.39
C LYS A 217 22.27 -5.41 -1.49
N GLN A 218 21.70 -6.35 -2.24
CA GLN A 218 22.41 -7.05 -3.31
C GLN A 218 22.91 -6.10 -4.40
N LYS A 219 22.07 -5.16 -4.86
CA LYS A 219 22.43 -4.19 -5.89
C LYS A 219 23.48 -3.20 -5.41
N ALA A 220 23.37 -2.74 -4.17
CA ALA A 220 24.34 -1.84 -3.56
C ALA A 220 25.69 -2.52 -3.26
N LYS A 221 25.72 -3.86 -3.19
CA LYS A 221 26.90 -4.67 -2.85
C LYS A 221 27.55 -4.28 -1.52
N VAL A 222 26.74 -3.76 -0.60
CA VAL A 222 27.14 -3.36 0.74
C VAL A 222 26.13 -3.89 1.75
N PRO A 223 26.56 -4.32 2.94
CA PRO A 223 25.62 -4.70 3.99
C PRO A 223 24.89 -3.46 4.54
N LEU A 224 23.60 -3.62 4.82
CA LEU A 224 22.76 -2.59 5.42
C LEU A 224 22.87 -2.69 6.95
N ARG A 225 23.49 -1.70 7.60
CA ARG A 225 23.81 -1.74 9.03
C ARG A 225 22.95 -0.78 9.81
N LEU A 226 22.27 -1.27 10.84
CA LEU A 226 21.54 -0.39 11.73
C LEU A 226 22.51 0.53 12.49
N VAL A 227 22.24 1.83 12.47
CA VAL A 227 23.00 2.83 13.20
C VAL A 227 22.08 3.84 13.88
N ASP A 228 22.61 4.57 14.85
CA ASP A 228 21.88 5.65 15.50
C ASP A 228 21.91 6.98 14.74
N SER A 229 22.94 7.20 13.95
CA SER A 229 23.08 8.33 13.05
C SER A 229 24.01 7.93 11.91
N TYR A 230 23.88 8.58 10.75
CA TYR A 230 24.75 8.29 9.62
C TYR A 230 26.21 8.63 9.97
N THR A 231 27.07 7.62 9.90
CA THR A 231 28.50 7.73 10.17
C THR A 231 29.28 8.21 8.93
N GLY A 232 28.67 8.05 7.75
CA GLY A 232 29.29 8.26 6.43
C GLY A 232 29.79 6.96 5.81
N ARG A 233 29.39 5.80 6.34
CA ARG A 233 29.63 4.51 5.70
C ARG A 233 28.47 4.19 4.78
N VAL A 234 28.79 3.74 3.58
CA VAL A 234 27.81 3.19 2.65
C VAL A 234 27.09 2.00 3.31
N GLY A 235 25.76 2.02 3.26
CA GLY A 235 24.87 1.04 3.87
C GLY A 235 24.45 1.38 5.30
N ASP A 236 24.87 2.51 5.89
CA ASP A 236 24.31 2.96 7.16
C ASP A 236 22.79 3.12 7.02
N THR A 237 22.05 2.47 7.92
CA THR A 237 20.59 2.34 7.87
C THR A 237 19.99 2.82 9.19
N LEU A 238 18.99 3.71 9.10
CA LEU A 238 18.20 4.20 10.23
C LEU A 238 16.83 3.57 10.20
N VAL A 239 16.33 3.11 11.34
CA VAL A 239 14.92 2.73 11.55
C VAL A 239 14.41 3.52 12.75
N LYS A 240 13.72 4.64 12.50
CA LYS A 240 13.41 5.64 13.55
C LYS A 240 12.05 6.30 13.35
N PHE A 241 11.56 6.95 14.40
CA PHE A 241 10.45 7.89 14.33
C PHE A 241 10.98 9.31 14.09
N ASN A 242 10.38 10.04 13.14
CA ASN A 242 10.65 11.44 12.90
C ASN A 242 9.53 12.30 13.50
N PRO A 243 9.77 13.03 14.61
CA PRO A 243 8.74 13.82 15.28
C PRO A 243 8.25 15.02 14.46
N LYS A 244 9.03 15.50 13.48
CA LYS A 244 8.61 16.61 12.61
C LYS A 244 7.56 16.19 11.60
N SER A 245 7.71 14.99 11.03
CA SER A 245 6.75 14.45 10.07
C SER A 245 5.67 13.59 10.72
N GLY A 246 5.83 13.22 11.99
CA GLY A 246 4.93 12.30 12.69
C GLY A 246 4.96 10.87 12.13
N ARG A 247 6.07 10.45 11.51
CA ARG A 247 6.17 9.17 10.78
C ARG A 247 7.37 8.35 11.19
N TYR A 248 7.20 7.04 11.16
CA TYR A 248 8.30 6.08 11.20
C TYR A 248 8.94 6.01 9.81
N PHE A 249 10.22 5.71 9.77
CA PHE A 249 10.93 5.58 8.51
C PHE A 249 12.08 4.58 8.59
N ILE A 250 12.39 4.02 7.42
CA ILE A 250 13.66 3.38 7.12
C ILE A 250 14.41 4.29 6.14
N GLY A 251 15.57 4.77 6.55
CA GLY A 251 16.45 5.58 5.71
C GLY A 251 17.78 4.86 5.51
N VAL A 252 18.27 4.79 4.27
CA VAL A 252 19.57 4.17 3.95
C VAL A 252 20.46 5.19 3.25
N ASP A 253 21.67 5.40 3.78
CA ASP A 253 22.75 6.10 3.10
C ASP A 253 23.51 5.09 2.22
N LEU A 254 23.36 5.21 0.91
CA LEU A 254 23.94 4.31 -0.08
C LEU A 254 25.13 4.95 -0.83
N THR A 255 25.50 6.17 -0.47
CA THR A 255 26.59 6.93 -1.11
C THR A 255 27.70 7.33 -0.14
N GLY A 256 27.48 7.18 1.18
CA GLY A 256 28.40 7.56 2.25
C GLY A 256 28.40 9.06 2.53
N ASN A 257 27.43 9.80 2.00
CA ASN A 257 27.36 11.26 2.09
C ASN A 257 26.64 11.76 3.35
N ARG A 258 26.23 10.85 4.25
CA ARG A 258 25.43 11.11 5.45
C ARG A 258 24.03 11.65 5.16
N GLN A 259 23.48 11.29 4.01
CA GLN A 259 22.11 11.61 3.62
C GLN A 259 21.38 10.32 3.27
N THR A 260 20.05 10.38 3.34
CA THR A 260 19.20 9.26 2.96
C THR A 260 19.09 9.22 1.44
N ASP A 261 19.53 8.13 0.81
CA ASP A 261 19.38 7.89 -0.64
C ASP A 261 18.11 7.07 -0.93
N PHE A 262 17.76 6.13 -0.04
CA PHE A 262 16.55 5.32 -0.09
C PHE A 262 15.72 5.53 1.17
N LEU A 263 14.42 5.78 1.02
CA LEU A 263 13.52 6.14 2.11
C LEU A 263 12.17 5.43 1.97
N VAL A 264 11.78 4.67 2.98
CA VAL A 264 10.42 4.15 3.16
C VAL A 264 9.82 4.79 4.40
N ARG A 265 8.57 5.25 4.31
CA ARG A 265 7.84 5.86 5.44
C ARG A 265 6.68 4.98 5.86
N SER A 266 6.32 5.05 7.13
CA SER A 266 5.08 4.49 7.64
C SER A 266 4.39 5.39 8.66
N ASP A 267 3.06 5.37 8.63
CA ASP A 267 2.23 6.02 9.64
C ASP A 267 2.21 5.22 10.96
N TYR A 268 2.66 3.95 10.95
CA TYR A 268 2.69 3.05 12.11
C TYR A 268 4.12 2.58 12.45
N PRO A 269 4.36 2.09 13.69
CA PRO A 269 5.68 1.70 14.13
C PRO A 269 6.34 0.64 13.24
N ILE A 270 7.60 0.90 12.85
CA ILE A 270 8.49 -0.09 12.24
C ILE A 270 9.63 -0.36 13.23
N LYS A 271 9.98 -1.63 13.41
CA LYS A 271 11.15 -2.02 14.20
C LYS A 271 12.22 -2.67 13.33
N PRO A 272 13.50 -2.70 13.76
CA PRO A 272 14.56 -3.35 12.98
C PRO A 272 14.27 -4.81 12.60
N GLU A 273 13.62 -5.58 13.47
CA GLU A 273 13.20 -6.97 13.21
C GLU A 273 12.14 -7.13 12.10
N ASP A 274 11.54 -6.02 11.67
CA ASP A 274 10.59 -5.99 10.56
C ASP A 274 11.28 -5.80 9.20
N VAL A 275 12.57 -5.48 9.20
CA VAL A 275 13.33 -5.17 7.98
C VAL A 275 14.15 -6.37 7.56
N ILE A 276 13.74 -7.01 6.48
CA ILE A 276 14.48 -8.11 5.88
C ILE A 276 15.63 -7.53 5.06
N GLY A 277 16.84 -8.04 5.30
CA GLY A 277 18.03 -7.66 4.54
C GLY A 277 19.05 -6.86 5.34
N LEU A 278 18.72 -6.41 6.56
CA LEU A 278 19.72 -5.87 7.50
C LEU A 278 20.83 -6.91 7.77
N ALA A 279 22.04 -6.41 8.01
CA ALA A 279 23.12 -7.22 8.54
C ALA A 279 22.83 -7.57 10.01
N ALA A 280 23.18 -8.80 10.39
CA ALA A 280 23.24 -9.21 11.79
C ALA A 280 24.38 -8.50 12.52
#